data_AF-A0A2D9C5Z4-F1
#
_entry.id   AF-A0A2D9C5Z4-F1
#
_cell.length_a   1.000
_cell.length_b   1.000
_cell.length_c   1.000
_cell.angle_alpha   90.00
_cell.angle_beta   90.00
_cell.angle_gamma   90.00
#
_symmetry.space_group_name_H-M   'P 1'
#
loop_
_entity.id
_entity.type
_entity.pdbx_description
1 polymer ?
#
loop_
_entity_poly.entity_id
_entity_poly.type
_entity_poly.pdbx_seq_one_letter_code
_entity_poly.pdbx_strand_id
1 'polypeptide(L)'
;MEENQEQIRFYGGGDCHVPETIQSGHLRFDAIDPNGEAISVSLFIAPDPGVLPLEEGVTYRLSSSACDAAGARLFVWVSGGVQYLLVSEASDKTCGDVRDLMDAPRRIKQI
;
A
#
# COMPACT_ATOMS: atom_id res chain seq x y z
N MET A 1 -17.75 18.56 18.47
CA MET A 1 -16.70 17.53 18.35
C MET A 1 -16.35 17.52 16.89
N GLU A 2 -15.27 18.19 16.50
CA GLU A 2 -14.77 18.13 15.12
C GLU A 2 -14.23 16.72 14.90
N GLU A 3 -14.82 16.00 13.95
CA GLU A 3 -14.24 14.78 13.41
C GLU A 3 -12.89 15.16 12.82
N ASN A 4 -11.79 14.76 13.47
CA ASN A 4 -10.47 14.79 12.84
C ASN A 4 -10.54 13.85 11.63
N GLN A 5 -10.83 14.41 10.46
CA GLN A 5 -10.76 13.68 9.21
C GLN A 5 -9.29 13.31 8.99
N GLU A 6 -8.98 12.00 9.00
CA GLU A 6 -7.70 11.48 8.53
C GLU A 6 -7.45 12.05 7.13
N GLN A 7 -6.59 13.06 7.02
CA GLN A 7 -6.30 13.73 5.77
C GLN A 7 -5.08 13.07 5.12
N ILE A 8 -5.27 12.47 3.95
CA ILE A 8 -4.20 11.90 3.15
C ILE A 8 -3.64 12.97 2.23
N ARG A 9 -2.31 13.11 2.20
CA ARG A 9 -1.61 14.02 1.31
C ARG A 9 -0.55 13.24 0.53
N PHE A 10 -0.55 13.40 -0.78
CA PHE A 10 0.57 12.94 -1.59
C PHE A 10 1.81 13.75 -1.24
N TYR A 11 2.90 13.06 -0.87
CA TYR A 11 4.17 13.69 -0.54
C TYR A 11 5.06 13.79 -1.79
N GLY A 12 5.18 12.69 -2.53
CA GLY A 12 6.05 12.62 -3.69
C GLY A 12 6.19 11.20 -4.21
N GLY A 13 6.84 11.08 -5.36
CA GLY A 13 7.17 9.79 -5.96
C GLY A 13 8.53 9.84 -6.64
N GLY A 14 9.20 8.69 -6.72
CA GLY A 14 10.49 8.56 -7.36
C GLY A 14 10.83 7.14 -7.75
N ASP A 15 11.92 6.99 -8.50
CA ASP A 15 12.46 5.69 -8.85
C ASP A 15 13.00 5.00 -7.60
N CYS A 16 12.47 3.82 -7.30
CA CYS A 16 13.01 2.93 -6.29
C CYS A 16 13.77 1.81 -7.01
N HIS A 17 15.09 1.97 -7.04
CA HIS A 17 16.01 0.94 -7.49
C HIS A 17 16.58 0.22 -6.28
N VAL A 18 16.05 -0.96 -5.97
CA VAL A 18 16.81 -1.94 -5.21
C VAL A 18 17.73 -2.65 -6.22
N PRO A 19 19.06 -2.64 -6.04
CA PRO A 19 19.97 -3.35 -6.93
C PRO A 19 19.50 -4.79 -7.14
N GLU A 20 19.57 -5.29 -8.37
CA GLU A 20 19.13 -6.64 -8.79
C GLU A 20 17.61 -6.89 -8.85
N THR A 21 16.77 -5.87 -8.61
CA THR A 21 15.32 -5.97 -8.77
C THR A 21 14.83 -5.29 -10.05
N ILE A 22 13.63 -5.69 -10.52
CA ILE A 22 12.92 -4.99 -11.60
C ILE A 22 12.63 -3.56 -11.14
N GLN A 23 12.81 -2.59 -12.05
CA GLN A 23 12.56 -1.17 -11.79
C GLN A 23 11.17 -0.97 -11.16
N SER A 24 11.14 -0.32 -10.00
CA SER A 24 9.91 -0.02 -9.28
C SER A 24 9.78 1.48 -9.04
N GLY A 25 8.57 2.02 -9.15
CA GLY A 25 8.24 3.34 -8.66
C GLY A 25 7.84 3.27 -7.19
N HIS A 26 8.25 4.23 -6.39
CA HIS A 26 7.76 4.41 -5.02
C HIS A 26 6.98 5.71 -4.92
N LEU A 27 5.72 5.62 -4.50
CA LEU A 27 4.89 6.74 -4.14
C LEU A 27 4.76 6.79 -2.62
N ARG A 28 4.92 7.98 -2.05
CA ARG A 28 4.71 8.23 -0.63
C ARG A 28 3.53 9.15 -0.43
N PHE A 29 2.66 8.76 0.50
CA PHE A 29 1.61 9.59 1.06
C PHE A 29 1.89 9.77 2.54
N ASP A 30 1.55 10.93 3.08
CA ASP A 30 1.50 11.17 4.51
C ASP A 30 0.03 11.24 4.93
N ALA A 31 -0.30 10.60 6.05
CA ALA A 31 -1.59 10.68 6.71
C ALA A 31 -1.40 11.19 8.13
N ILE A 32 -2.43 11.83 8.68
CA ILE A 32 -2.44 12.22 10.11
C ILE A 32 -3.27 11.19 10.86
N ASP A 33 -2.67 10.56 11.87
CA ASP A 33 -3.34 9.60 12.73
C ASP A 33 -4.32 10.31 13.70
N PRO A 34 -5.16 9.56 14.43
CA PRO A 34 -6.08 10.15 15.41
C PRO A 34 -5.40 10.95 16.53
N ASN A 35 -4.11 10.69 16.81
CA ASN A 35 -3.32 11.39 17.82
C ASN A 35 -2.63 12.65 17.26
N GLY A 36 -2.73 12.92 15.96
CA GLY A 36 -2.09 14.05 15.29
C GLY A 36 -0.68 13.76 14.77
N GLU A 37 -0.22 12.51 14.82
CA GLU A 37 1.09 12.10 14.32
C GLU A 37 1.05 11.82 12.81
N ALA A 38 2.12 12.21 12.11
CA ALA A 38 2.26 11.93 10.69
C ALA A 38 2.70 10.49 10.47
N ILE A 39 1.86 9.69 9.82
CA ILE A 39 2.15 8.31 9.43
C ILE A 39 2.39 8.25 7.93
N SER A 40 3.49 7.60 7.54
CA SER A 40 3.81 7.38 6.13
C SER A 40 3.07 6.16 5.57
N VAL A 41 2.53 6.32 4.37
CA VAL A 41 1.97 5.25 3.55
C VAL A 41 2.83 5.13 2.30
N SER A 42 3.47 3.97 2.14
CA SER A 42 4.35 3.70 1.00
C SER A 42 3.66 2.77 0.01
N LEU A 43 3.65 3.15 -1.27
CA LEU A 43 3.14 2.34 -2.36
C LEU A 43 4.26 2.08 -3.36
N PHE A 44 4.60 0.81 -3.54
CA PHE A 44 5.54 0.35 -4.55
C PHE A 44 4.78 -0.15 -5.78
N ILE A 45 5.25 0.22 -6.95
CA ILE A 45 4.61 -0.09 -8.24
C ILE A 45 5.68 -0.67 -9.15
N ALA A 46 5.46 -1.87 -9.69
CA ALA A 46 6.40 -2.51 -10.60
C ALA A 46 5.65 -3.37 -11.63
N PRO A 47 6.25 -3.68 -12.79
CA PRO A 47 5.75 -4.76 -13.64
C PRO A 47 5.56 -6.05 -12.81
N ASP A 48 4.42 -6.73 -12.97
CA ASP A 48 4.15 -7.98 -12.27
C ASP A 48 5.11 -9.08 -12.77
N PRO A 49 6.00 -9.62 -11.91
CA PRO A 49 6.91 -10.69 -12.32
C PRO A 49 6.22 -12.07 -12.37
N GLY A 50 4.95 -12.19 -11.94
CA GLY A 50 4.20 -13.46 -11.92
C GLY A 50 4.67 -14.44 -10.84
N VAL A 51 5.38 -13.95 -9.82
CA VAL A 51 5.93 -14.77 -8.72
C VAL A 51 4.87 -15.14 -7.69
N LEU A 52 3.96 -14.20 -7.42
CA LEU A 52 2.83 -14.42 -6.50
C LEU A 52 1.59 -14.84 -7.31
N PRO A 53 0.78 -15.80 -6.82
CA PRO A 53 -0.43 -16.25 -7.51
C PRO A 53 -1.60 -15.27 -7.29
N LEU A 54 -1.39 -14.00 -7.70
CA LEU A 54 -2.37 -12.94 -7.52
C LEU A 54 -3.42 -12.98 -8.65
N GLU A 55 -4.69 -12.98 -8.27
CA GLU A 55 -5.80 -12.87 -9.22
C GLU A 55 -6.05 -11.39 -9.59
N GLU A 56 -6.23 -11.11 -10.88
CA GLU A 56 -6.79 -9.84 -11.35
C GLU A 56 -8.14 -9.55 -10.68
N GLY A 57 -8.37 -8.28 -10.31
CA GLY A 57 -9.58 -7.87 -9.61
C GLY A 57 -9.66 -8.28 -8.13
N VAL A 58 -8.55 -8.69 -7.50
CA VAL A 58 -8.47 -9.00 -6.08
C VAL A 58 -7.33 -8.23 -5.40
N THR A 59 -7.62 -7.63 -4.25
CA THR A 59 -6.60 -7.13 -3.33
C THR A 59 -6.31 -8.20 -2.27
N TYR A 60 -5.04 -8.49 -2.02
CA TYR A 60 -4.60 -9.43 -1.01
C TYR A 60 -4.00 -8.68 0.18
N ARG A 61 -4.50 -8.96 1.38
CA ARG A 61 -3.89 -8.53 2.63
C ARG A 61 -2.88 -9.59 3.04
N LEU A 62 -1.61 -9.21 3.16
CA LEU A 62 -0.55 -10.12 3.60
C LEU A 62 -0.48 -10.14 5.13
N SER A 63 -0.29 -11.33 5.70
CA SER A 63 0.04 -11.44 7.12
C SER A 63 1.46 -10.93 7.41
N SER A 64 1.60 -9.97 8.33
CA SER A 64 2.91 -9.44 8.75
C SER A 64 3.68 -10.36 9.71
N SER A 65 3.10 -11.52 10.05
CA SER A 65 3.70 -12.50 10.98
C SER A 65 5.04 -13.07 10.51
N ALA A 66 5.36 -12.98 9.21
CA ALA A 66 6.64 -13.45 8.67
C ALA A 66 7.75 -12.39 8.69
N CYS A 67 7.44 -11.11 8.95
CA CYS A 67 8.39 -10.01 8.80
C CYS A 67 8.84 -9.35 10.10
N ASP A 68 8.41 -9.86 11.28
CA ASP A 68 8.62 -9.25 12.61
C ASP A 68 8.22 -7.75 12.71
N ALA A 69 7.51 -7.23 11.70
CA ALA A 69 7.02 -5.87 11.63
C ALA A 69 5.63 -5.81 12.28
N ALA A 70 5.60 -5.90 13.61
CA ALA A 70 4.36 -5.79 14.38
C ALA A 70 3.69 -4.44 14.08
N GLY A 71 2.46 -4.48 13.56
CA GLY A 71 1.67 -3.27 13.26
C GLY A 71 1.69 -2.82 11.79
N ALA A 72 2.62 -3.32 10.97
CA ALA A 72 2.61 -3.04 9.53
C ALA A 72 1.44 -3.76 8.84
N ARG A 73 0.75 -3.03 7.98
CA ARG A 73 -0.30 -3.52 7.08
C ARG A 73 0.25 -3.55 5.67
N LEU A 74 0.11 -4.70 5.05
CA LEU A 74 0.57 -4.95 3.70
C LEU A 74 -0.62 -5.35 2.82
N PHE A 75 -0.79 -4.64 1.72
CA PHE A 75 -1.77 -4.96 0.69
C PHE A 75 -1.07 -5.09 -0.65
N VAL A 76 -1.39 -6.12 -1.41
CA VAL A 76 -0.85 -6.35 -2.75
C VAL A 76 -1.97 -6.65 -3.74
N TRP A 77 -1.89 -6.09 -4.94
CA TRP A 77 -2.79 -6.43 -6.04
C TRP A 77 -2.08 -6.29 -7.37
N VAL A 78 -2.64 -6.90 -8.41
CA VAL A 78 -2.21 -6.74 -9.80
C VAL A 78 -3.33 -6.07 -10.58
N SER A 79 -2.97 -5.15 -11.46
CA SER A 79 -3.87 -4.57 -12.45
C SER A 79 -3.11 -4.27 -13.74
N GLY A 80 -3.53 -4.86 -14.84
CA GLY A 80 -2.98 -4.58 -16.17
C GLY A 80 -1.50 -4.99 -16.31
N GLY A 81 -1.09 -6.06 -15.63
CA GLY A 81 0.30 -6.52 -15.60
C GLY A 81 1.24 -5.66 -14.73
N VAL A 82 0.68 -4.81 -13.87
CA VAL A 82 1.42 -4.02 -12.88
C VAL A 82 1.05 -4.52 -11.49
N GLN A 83 2.05 -4.84 -10.68
CA GLN A 83 1.90 -5.15 -9.27
C GLN A 83 2.02 -3.89 -8.43
N TYR A 84 1.10 -3.75 -7.47
CA TYR A 84 1.07 -2.70 -6.48
C TYR A 84 1.25 -3.31 -5.10
N LEU A 85 2.19 -2.78 -4.31
CA LEU A 85 2.42 -3.19 -2.92
C LEU A 85 2.33 -1.97 -2.02
N LEU A 86 1.26 -1.91 -1.22
CA LEU A 86 1.05 -0.89 -0.21
C LEU A 86 1.57 -1.38 1.13
N VAL A 87 2.43 -0.60 1.78
CA VAL A 87 3.01 -0.89 3.09
C VAL A 87 2.85 0.33 3.99
N SER A 88 2.20 0.15 5.15
CA SER A 88 2.04 1.23 6.13
C SER A 88 1.65 0.71 7.52
N GLU A 89 1.96 1.47 8.55
CA GLU A 89 1.42 1.28 9.90
C GLU A 89 0.09 2.02 10.12
N ALA A 90 -0.36 2.81 9.14
CA ALA A 90 -1.60 3.58 9.19
C ALA A 90 -2.84 2.69 9.36
N SER A 91 -3.98 3.27 9.72
CA SER A 91 -5.24 2.54 9.92
C SER A 91 -5.68 1.78 8.65
N ASP A 92 -6.50 0.72 8.82
CA ASP A 92 -7.11 0.00 7.68
C ASP A 92 -7.92 0.94 6.78
N LYS A 93 -8.52 1.99 7.38
CA LYS A 93 -9.24 3.03 6.67
C LYS A 93 -8.30 3.87 5.80
N THR A 94 -7.22 4.42 6.37
CA THR A 94 -6.23 5.20 5.61
C THR A 94 -5.63 4.38 4.47
N CYS A 95 -5.31 3.10 4.72
CA CYS A 95 -4.85 2.19 3.66
C CYS A 95 -5.93 1.95 2.60
N GLY A 96 -7.21 1.91 2.99
CA GLY A 96 -8.36 1.85 2.09
C GLY A 96 -8.49 3.07 1.21
N ASP A 97 -8.35 4.26 1.78
CA ASP A 97 -8.45 5.52 1.03
C ASP A 97 -7.32 5.64 -0.02
N VAL A 98 -6.07 5.25 0.31
CA VAL A 98 -4.98 5.20 -0.70
C VAL A 98 -5.26 4.14 -1.77
N ARG A 99 -5.81 2.98 -1.39
CA ARG A 99 -6.20 1.95 -2.36
C ARG A 99 -7.28 2.44 -3.31
N ASP A 100 -8.28 3.16 -2.81
CA ASP A 100 -9.34 3.75 -3.63
C ASP A 100 -8.80 4.83 -4.58
N LEU A 101 -7.84 5.65 -4.13
CA LEU A 101 -7.14 6.63 -4.99
C LEU A 101 -6.39 5.96 -6.17
N MET A 102 -5.92 4.73 -5.97
CA MET A 102 -5.18 3.95 -6.96
C MET A 102 -6.07 2.96 -7.72
N ASP A 103 -7.38 3.07 -7.59
CA ASP A 103 -8.38 2.18 -8.20
C ASP A 103 -8.12 0.69 -7.90
N ALA A 104 -7.66 0.40 -6.68
CA ALA A 104 -7.39 -0.97 -6.26
C ALA A 104 -8.70 -1.79 -6.18
N PRO A 105 -8.67 -3.08 -6.50
CA PRO A 105 -9.87 -3.91 -6.42
C PRO A 105 -10.44 -3.98 -5.00
N ARG A 106 -11.76 -3.78 -4.88
CA ARG A 106 -12.45 -3.77 -3.58
C ARG A 106 -12.60 -5.14 -2.94
N ARG A 107 -12.49 -6.22 -3.72
CA ARG A 107 -12.56 -7.58 -3.19
C ARG A 107 -11.25 -7.90 -2.47
N ILE A 108 -11.32 -8.09 -1.17
CA ILE A 108 -10.15 -8.39 -0.34
C ILE A 108 -10.11 -9.88 0.02
N LYS A 109 -8.94 -10.51 -0.18
CA LYS A 109 -8.58 -11.83 0.37
C LYS A 109 -7.39 -11.69 1.32
N GLN A 110 -7.16 -12.69 2.17
CA GLN A 110 -5.98 -12.74 3.02
C GLN A 110 -5.09 -13.92 2.59
N ILE A 111 -3.78 -13.71 2.55
CA ILE A 111 -2.77 -14.77 2.31
C ILE A 111 -1.60 -14.67 3.29
#